data_AF-X1CAP6-F1
#
_entry.id   AF-X1CAP6-F1
#
_cell.length_a   1.000
_cell.length_b   1.000
_cell.length_c   1.000
_cell.angle_alpha   90.00
_cell.angle_beta   90.00
_cell.angle_gamma   90.00
#
_symmetry.space_group_name_H-M   'P 1'
#
loop_
_entity.id
_entity.type
_entity.pdbx_description
1 polymer ?
#
loop_
_entity_poly.entity_id
_entity_poly.type
_entity_poly.pdbx_seq_one_letter_code
_entity_poly.pdbx_strand_id
1 'polypeptide(L)'
;MAGVPFSDIAQAVGRTEVTIRRRVKRLRDEGYIKRFTVVLDPLKIGQSIRAIIRVKTAMKYATDISKKLRTFKEVHEAYFLDGACGLIMMVTVNIILFFNEQS
;
A
#
# COMPACT_ATOMS: atom_id res chain seq x y z
N MET A 1 -10.36 -2.22 -13.33
CA MET A 1 -11.82 -1.95 -13.47
C MET A 1 -12.48 -1.73 -12.12
N ALA A 2 -12.02 -0.77 -11.32
CA ALA A 2 -12.75 -0.30 -10.15
C ALA A 2 -13.35 1.06 -10.54
N GLY A 3 -14.65 1.09 -10.85
CA GLY A 3 -15.32 2.32 -11.31
C GLY A 3 -16.27 2.15 -12.50
N VAL A 4 -16.28 0.98 -13.16
CA VAL A 4 -17.27 0.70 -14.21
C VAL A 4 -18.62 0.41 -13.54
N PRO A 5 -19.71 1.11 -13.92
CA PRO A 5 -21.06 0.80 -13.45
C PRO A 5 -21.43 -0.66 -13.69
N PHE A 6 -22.20 -1.26 -12.77
CA PHE A 6 -22.65 -2.64 -12.94
C PHE A 6 -23.59 -2.81 -14.15
N SER A 7 -24.30 -1.75 -14.55
CA SER A 7 -25.10 -1.70 -15.78
C SER A 7 -24.26 -1.95 -17.03
N ASP A 8 -23.08 -1.36 -17.09
CA ASP A 8 -22.21 -1.42 -18.28
C ASP A 8 -21.54 -2.80 -18.36
N ILE A 9 -21.14 -3.34 -17.21
CA ILE A 9 -20.67 -4.73 -17.11
C ILE A 9 -21.78 -5.68 -17.55
N ALA A 10 -23.01 -5.46 -17.10
CA ALA A 10 -24.16 -6.27 -17.43
C ALA A 10 -24.45 -6.27 -18.94
N GLN A 11 -24.40 -5.10 -19.58
CA GLN A 11 -24.52 -4.96 -21.03
C GLN A 11 -23.40 -5.71 -21.76
N ALA A 12 -22.14 -5.52 -21.34
CA ALA A 12 -20.98 -6.13 -21.98
C ALA A 12 -20.98 -7.67 -21.93
N VAL A 13 -21.56 -8.27 -20.88
CA VAL A 13 -21.63 -9.73 -20.72
C VAL A 13 -23.00 -10.34 -21.00
N GLY A 14 -23.96 -9.56 -21.50
CA GLY A 14 -25.32 -10.03 -21.83
C GLY A 14 -26.09 -10.56 -20.61
N ARG A 15 -25.97 -9.91 -19.45
CA ARG A 15 -26.67 -10.28 -18.21
C ARG A 15 -27.42 -9.10 -17.62
N THR A 16 -28.25 -9.35 -16.60
CA THR A 16 -28.91 -8.27 -15.85
C THR A 16 -27.97 -7.69 -14.80
N GLU A 17 -28.15 -6.41 -14.48
CA GLU A 17 -27.38 -5.74 -13.43
C GLU A 17 -27.52 -6.45 -12.07
N VAL A 18 -28.72 -6.93 -11.74
CA VAL A 18 -29.00 -7.73 -10.54
C VAL A 18 -28.11 -8.99 -10.49
N THR A 19 -27.93 -9.67 -11.62
CA THR A 19 -27.07 -10.86 -11.71
C THR A 19 -25.60 -10.51 -11.48
N ILE A 20 -25.12 -9.39 -12.03
CA ILE A 20 -23.75 -8.90 -11.83
C ILE A 20 -23.52 -8.52 -10.37
N ARG A 21 -24.43 -7.74 -9.77
CA ARG A 21 -24.35 -7.35 -8.35
C ARG A 21 -24.27 -8.58 -7.43
N ARG A 22 -25.10 -9.59 -7.67
CA ARG A 22 -25.07 -10.85 -6.90
C ARG A 22 -23.73 -11.58 -7.06
N ARG A 23 -23.20 -11.67 -8.27
CA ARG A 23 -21.90 -12.32 -8.54
C ARG A 23 -20.74 -11.57 -7.86
N VAL A 24 -20.71 -10.25 -7.98
CA VAL A 24 -19.66 -9.42 -7.35
C VAL A 24 -19.71 -9.53 -5.83
N LYS A 25 -20.92 -9.53 -5.24
CA LYS A 25 -21.09 -9.77 -3.80
C LYS A 25 -20.54 -11.14 -3.39
N ARG A 26 -20.94 -12.21 -4.09
CA ARG A 26 -20.42 -13.57 -3.83
C ARG A 26 -18.90 -13.64 -3.92
N LEU A 27 -18.29 -13.06 -4.95
CA LEU A 27 -16.83 -13.05 -5.10
C LEU A 27 -16.11 -12.28 -3.99
N ARG A 28 -16.76 -11.28 -3.40
CA ARG A 28 -16.25 -10.56 -2.23
C ARG A 28 -16.35 -11.42 -0.98
N ASP A 29 -17.51 -12.03 -0.76
CA ASP A 29 -17.78 -12.87 0.41
C ASP A 29 -16.88 -14.11 0.43
N GLU A 30 -16.59 -14.68 -0.75
CA GLU A 30 -15.65 -15.80 -0.94
C GLU A 30 -14.16 -15.36 -0.93
N GLY A 31 -13.88 -14.07 -0.77
CA GLY A 31 -12.51 -13.53 -0.66
C GLY A 31 -11.72 -13.41 -1.98
N TYR A 32 -12.31 -13.76 -3.12
CA TYR A 32 -11.70 -13.55 -4.44
C TYR A 32 -11.49 -12.05 -4.75
N ILE A 33 -12.46 -11.19 -4.37
CA ILE A 33 -12.31 -9.74 -4.41
C ILE A 33 -11.91 -9.24 -3.02
N LYS A 34 -10.62 -8.96 -2.84
CA LYS A 34 -10.07 -8.51 -1.55
C LYS A 34 -10.49 -7.08 -1.18
N ARG A 35 -10.52 -6.17 -2.14
CA ARG A 35 -10.94 -4.76 -1.95
C ARG A 35 -11.21 -4.07 -3.28
N PHE A 36 -12.06 -3.05 -3.26
CA PHE A 36 -12.13 -2.03 -4.30
C PHE A 36 -11.29 -0.83 -3.84
N THR A 37 -10.40 -0.34 -4.69
CA THR A 37 -9.51 0.77 -4.34
C THR A 37 -9.32 1.69 -5.53
N VAL A 38 -8.92 2.92 -5.25
CA VAL A 38 -8.54 3.93 -6.25
C VAL A 38 -7.03 4.01 -6.31
N VAL A 39 -6.47 4.07 -7.51
CA VAL A 39 -5.04 4.34 -7.72
C VAL A 39 -4.90 5.84 -7.90
N LEU A 40 -4.27 6.51 -6.93
CA LEU A 40 -4.03 7.93 -6.98
C LEU A 40 -2.66 8.22 -7.63
N ASP A 41 -2.58 9.30 -8.38
CA ASP A 41 -1.33 9.84 -8.92
C ASP A 41 -0.61 10.63 -7.80
N PRO A 42 0.52 10.14 -7.27
CA PRO A 42 1.24 10.80 -6.18
C PRO A 42 1.68 12.22 -6.52
N LEU A 43 1.98 12.52 -7.79
CA LEU A 43 2.42 13.85 -8.21
C LEU A 43 1.30 14.89 -8.14
N LYS A 44 0.03 14.45 -8.27
CA LYS A 44 -1.15 15.33 -8.30
C LYS A 44 -1.79 15.56 -6.94
N ILE A 45 -1.57 14.67 -5.97
CA ILE A 45 -2.18 14.73 -4.63
C ILE A 45 -1.26 15.38 -3.59
N GLY A 46 -0.06 15.82 -3.99
CA GLY A 46 0.98 16.37 -3.12
C GLY A 46 2.23 15.50 -3.09
N GLN A 47 3.41 16.13 -3.02
CA GLN A 47 4.74 15.53 -3.21
C GLN A 47 5.11 14.50 -2.12
N SER A 48 4.49 13.33 -2.18
CA SER A 48 4.83 12.18 -1.34
C SER A 48 5.68 11.21 -2.16
N ILE A 49 6.93 11.03 -1.76
CA ILE A 49 7.82 10.03 -2.35
C ILE A 49 7.62 8.73 -1.59
N ARG A 50 7.33 7.65 -2.32
CA ARG A 50 7.51 6.30 -1.79
C ARG A 50 8.97 5.91 -2.00
N ALA A 51 9.67 5.57 -0.91
CA ALA A 51 11.05 5.13 -0.95
C ALA A 51 11.20 3.73 -0.34
N ILE A 52 12.17 2.98 -0.86
CA ILE A 52 12.64 1.74 -0.25
C ILE A 52 13.99 2.06 0.38
N ILE A 53 14.09 1.92 1.70
CA ILE A 53 15.32 2.19 2.45
C ILE A 53 15.90 0.87 2.91
N ARG A 54 17.20 0.66 2.65
CA ARG A 54 17.96 -0.48 3.16
C ARG A 54 18.97 0.01 4.21
N VAL A 55 18.88 -0.52 5.41
CA VAL A 55 19.78 -0.19 6.53
C VAL A 55 20.57 -1.43 6.89
N LYS A 56 21.89 -1.30 7.06
CA LYS A 56 22.71 -2.36 7.67
C LYS A 56 22.56 -2.26 9.18
N THR A 57 22.10 -3.32 9.82
CA THR A 57 21.89 -3.35 11.28
C THR A 57 22.05 -4.75 11.82
N ALA A 58 22.70 -4.92 12.96
CA ALA A 58 22.84 -6.24 13.59
C ALA A 58 21.50 -6.76 14.14
N MET A 59 21.26 -8.07 14.00
CA MET A 59 20.03 -8.73 14.45
C MET A 59 19.77 -8.57 15.96
N LYS A 60 20.83 -8.39 16.76
CA LYS A 60 20.72 -8.13 18.21
C LYS A 60 19.89 -6.89 18.56
N TYR A 61 19.75 -5.93 17.64
CA TYR A 61 18.92 -4.73 17.83
C TYR A 61 17.53 -4.85 17.21
N ALA A 62 17.16 -6.00 16.65
CA ALA A 62 15.91 -6.15 15.89
C ALA A 62 14.68 -5.76 16.71
N THR A 63 14.64 -6.18 17.98
CA THR A 63 13.54 -5.86 18.90
C THR A 63 13.43 -4.34 19.14
N ASP A 64 14.53 -3.66 19.46
CA ASP A 64 14.52 -2.23 19.77
C ASP A 64 14.21 -1.40 18.54
N ILE A 65 14.77 -1.79 17.39
CA ILE A 65 14.46 -1.19 16.10
C ILE A 65 12.98 -1.38 15.76
N SER A 66 12.43 -2.59 15.94
CA SER A 66 11.01 -2.84 15.66
C SER A 66 10.08 -1.97 16.51
N LYS A 67 10.42 -1.73 17.79
CA LYS A 67 9.66 -0.83 18.66
C LYS A 67 9.74 0.61 18.17
N LYS A 68 10.92 1.07 17.78
CA LYS A 68 11.13 2.43 17.27
C LYS A 68 10.47 2.65 15.90
N LEU A 69 10.50 1.66 15.01
CA LEU A 69 9.84 1.76 13.70
C LEU A 69 8.33 1.95 13.81
N ARG A 70 7.69 1.34 14.82
CA ARG A 70 6.25 1.50 15.08
C ARG A 70 5.86 2.93 15.44
N THR A 71 6.79 3.79 15.85
CA THR A 71 6.49 5.19 16.17
C THR A 71 6.48 6.09 14.92
N PHE A 72 7.02 5.62 13.80
CA PHE A 72 7.03 6.38 12.53
C PHE A 72 5.81 6.00 11.69
N LYS A 73 4.95 6.99 11.42
CA LYS A 73 3.75 6.79 10.59
C LYS A 73 4.08 6.63 9.11
N GLU A 74 5.26 7.09 8.73
CA GLU A 74 5.84 7.05 7.39
C GLU A 74 6.24 5.62 7.00
N VAL A 75 6.51 4.74 7.98
CA VAL A 75 6.91 3.35 7.74
C VAL A 75 5.67 2.47 7.58
N HIS A 76 5.43 1.98 6.37
CA HIS A 76 4.31 1.07 6.09
C HIS A 76 4.68 -0.39 6.36
N GLU A 77 5.88 -0.77 5.93
CA GLU A 77 6.35 -2.15 5.97
C GLU A 77 7.84 -2.15 6.31
N ALA A 78 8.28 -3.09 7.13
CA ALA A 78 9.67 -3.27 7.50
C ALA A 78 9.98 -4.76 7.67
N TYR A 79 11.07 -5.21 7.05
CA TYR A 79 11.49 -6.60 6.98
C TYR A 79 12.95 -6.74 7.39
N PHE A 80 13.21 -7.66 8.32
CA PHE A 80 14.57 -8.13 8.59
C PHE A 80 14.94 -9.19 7.56
N LEU A 81 16.11 -9.04 6.95
CA LEU A 81 16.67 -10.00 6.02
C LEU A 81 17.69 -10.89 6.73
N ASP A 82 17.67 -12.18 6.36
CA ASP A 82 18.70 -13.13 6.77
C ASP A 82 20.02 -12.86 6.02
N GLY A 83 21.17 -13.17 6.64
CA GLY A 83 22.52 -12.84 6.16
C GLY A 83 23.14 -11.58 6.81
N ALA A 84 24.00 -10.85 6.08
CA ALA A 84 24.69 -9.64 6.57
C ALA A 84 23.66 -8.59 7.00
N CYS A 85 23.33 -8.62 8.30
CA CYS A 85 22.05 -8.23 8.84
C CYS A 85 21.57 -6.87 8.29
N GLY A 86 20.47 -6.93 7.55
CA GLY A 86 19.90 -5.80 6.84
C GLY A 86 18.42 -5.65 7.18
N LEU A 87 17.97 -4.41 7.25
CA LEU A 87 16.58 -4.01 7.39
C LEU A 87 16.17 -3.35 6.07
N ILE A 88 15.07 -3.82 5.48
CA ILE A 88 14.42 -3.12 4.37
C ILE A 88 13.12 -2.53 4.90
N MET A 89 12.86 -1.26 4.60
CA MET A 89 11.59 -0.62 4.91
C MET A 89 11.02 0.14 3.71
N MET A 90 9.70 0.10 3.59
CA MET A 90 8.94 0.92 2.64
C MET A 90 8.36 2.11 3.40
N VAL A 91 8.74 3.30 2.95
CA VAL A 91 8.31 4.55 3.57
C VAL A 91 7.61 5.46 2.57
N THR A 92 6.67 6.27 3.06
CA THR A 92 6.11 7.39 2.31
C THR A 92 6.45 8.68 3.05
N VAL A 93 7.22 9.56 2.41
CA VAL A 93 7.67 10.84 2.98
C VAL A 93 7.20 11.99 2.10
N ASN A 94 6.76 13.08 2.74
CA ASN A 94 6.42 14.31 2.03
C ASN A 94 7.69 15.13 1.77
N ILE A 95 7.93 15.55 0.53
CA ILE A 95 9.14 16.30 0.11
C ILE A 95 9.36 17.59 0.92
N ILE A 96 8.29 18.21 1.44
CA ILE A 96 8.37 19.45 2.23
C ILE A 96 9.26 19.27 3.48
N LEU A 97 9.43 18.05 4.00
CA LEU A 97 10.26 17.78 5.17
C LEU A 97 11.77 17.65 4.85
N PHE A 98 12.17 17.56 3.58
CA PHE A 98 13.60 17.35 3.24
C PHE A 98 14.41 18.65 3.19
N PHE A 99 13.76 19.83 3.11
CA PHE A 99 14.44 21.12 2.97
C PHE A 99 14.73 21.86 4.29
N ASN A 100 14.27 21.36 5.45
CA ASN A 100 14.38 22.11 6.71
C ASN A 100 15.40 21.53 7.72
N GLU A 101 16.28 20.62 7.30
CA GLU A 101 17.37 20.08 8.14
C GLU A 101 18.78 20.47 7.63
N GLN A 102 18.90 21.49 6.79
CA GLN A 102 20.20 22.02 6.33
C GLN A 102 20.24 23.55 6.33
N SER A 103 19.91 24.20 7.45
CA SER A 103 20.25 25.61 7.72
C SER A 103 20.52 25.84 9.20
#